data_AF-A0A9D0AVK4-F1
#
_entry.id   AF-A0A9D0AVK4-F1
#
_cell.length_a   1.000
_cell.length_b   1.000
_cell.length_c   1.000
_cell.angle_alpha   90.00
_cell.angle_beta   90.00
_cell.angle_gamma   90.00
#
_symmetry.space_group_name_H-M   'P 1'
#
loop_
_entity.id
_entity.type
_entity.pdbx_description
1 polymer ?
#
loop_
_entity_poly.entity_id
_entity_poly.type
_entity_poly.pdbx_seq_one_letter_code
_entity_poly.pdbx_strand_id
1 'polypeptide(L)'
;FNLALRSDGSEKIYLDAGIRSGECDSAICQLNIKGQANLPSLSKWDAKININGNDFEVVNIPNAWVLISPDINVKLTPENIAVIGELLIPEAAFAPPKGGSGAVAISNDVIFIDKQQTKKPVEQTSSNMQIATNVKIIFGDNITFEGAGIKSRIGGTLIASNEPGKPTIGNGELWIDGTFKAYGQNLIINKGKIFFAGGAIENPGLDIRAFRRIIGKGNASEEVVLAGGTRIRGDEDVISGVHINGTAQNLKMDLYSDPSMDESNMLSYIVLGKPASQAGSSGGDLLLAAAAELPLSKSNALTNKIGNEFGLDEAGISSEDGVENAAFVLGKYLTPELYVSYGIGLFDGSNMLKMRYQLSKHFTLETETGTQSGVDLRYTLER
;
A
#
# COMPACT_ATOMS: atom_id res chain seq x y z
N PHE A 1 -13.57 35.73 7.68
CA PHE A 1 -12.49 36.03 6.71
C PHE A 1 -12.32 37.53 6.66
N ASN A 2 -11.10 38.03 6.89
CA ASN A 2 -10.74 39.44 6.79
C ASN A 2 -9.66 39.57 5.72
N LEU A 3 -9.80 40.52 4.79
CA LEU A 3 -8.84 40.78 3.73
C LEU A 3 -8.66 42.28 3.57
N ALA A 4 -7.42 42.74 3.66
CA ALA A 4 -7.01 44.10 3.40
C ALA A 4 -5.94 44.12 2.30
N LEU A 5 -6.24 44.84 1.22
CA LEU A 5 -5.30 45.15 0.15
C LEU A 5 -5.03 46.65 0.19
N ARG A 6 -3.75 47.03 0.19
CA ARG A 6 -3.34 48.44 0.18
C ARG A 6 -2.31 48.65 -0.90
N SER A 7 -2.43 49.75 -1.63
CA SER A 7 -1.36 50.24 -2.51
C SER A 7 -0.92 51.60 -2.01
N ASP A 8 0.38 51.83 -1.98
CA ASP A 8 0.97 53.13 -1.65
C ASP A 8 1.12 54.05 -2.88
N GLY A 9 0.58 53.63 -4.03
CA GLY A 9 0.71 54.33 -5.31
C GLY A 9 2.08 54.17 -5.99
N SER A 10 3.01 53.40 -5.41
CA SER A 10 4.39 53.23 -5.89
C SER A 10 4.68 51.83 -6.44
N GLU A 11 3.85 51.33 -7.35
CA GLU A 11 3.91 49.96 -7.93
C GLU A 11 3.84 48.82 -6.89
N LYS A 12 3.74 49.16 -5.60
CA LYS A 12 3.68 48.21 -4.48
C LYS A 12 2.25 47.97 -4.04
N ILE A 13 2.00 46.71 -3.71
CA ILE A 13 0.74 46.21 -3.17
C ILE A 13 1.07 45.43 -1.90
N TYR A 14 0.38 45.74 -0.81
CA TYR A 14 0.44 45.02 0.45
C TYR A 14 -0.85 44.22 0.65
N LEU A 15 -0.69 42.98 1.09
CA LEU A 15 -1.75 42.03 1.40
C LEU A 15 -1.69 41.71 2.89
N ASP A 16 -2.82 41.82 3.57
CA ASP A 16 -3.02 41.28 4.92
C ASP A 16 -4.36 40.53 4.93
N ALA A 17 -4.32 39.22 5.17
CA ALA A 17 -5.51 38.39 5.23
C ALA A 17 -5.52 37.50 6.48
N GLY A 18 -6.68 37.38 7.10
CA GLY A 18 -6.94 36.51 8.24
C GLY A 18 -8.10 35.55 7.93
N ILE A 19 -7.81 34.25 7.95
CA ILE A 19 -8.76 33.17 7.70
C ILE A 19 -8.93 32.37 8.98
N ARG A 20 -10.15 31.93 9.29
CA ARG A 20 -10.44 31.04 10.41
C ARG A 20 -11.17 29.82 9.91
N SER A 21 -10.84 28.64 10.43
CA SER A 21 -11.41 27.35 10.04
C SER A 21 -11.29 26.37 11.20
N GLY A 22 -12.32 25.56 11.46
CA GLY A 22 -12.39 24.66 12.62
C GLY A 22 -13.24 25.19 13.79
N GLU A 23 -13.59 24.30 14.72
CA GLU A 23 -14.34 24.61 15.96
C GLU A 23 -13.36 24.84 17.11
N CYS A 24 -12.99 26.10 17.37
CA CYS A 24 -12.04 26.44 18.43
C CYS A 24 -12.53 27.64 19.25
N ASP A 25 -12.44 27.52 20.58
CA ASP A 25 -13.06 28.43 21.57
C ASP A 25 -12.20 29.68 21.93
N SER A 26 -11.00 29.83 21.36
CA SER A 26 -10.16 31.02 21.53
C SER A 26 -9.22 31.20 20.31
N ALA A 27 -8.28 32.16 20.32
CA ALA A 27 -7.48 32.69 19.18
C ALA A 27 -6.60 31.70 18.36
N ILE A 28 -6.88 30.41 18.48
CA ILE A 28 -6.34 29.25 17.79
C ILE A 28 -7.25 28.97 16.57
N CYS A 29 -6.76 28.28 15.54
CA CYS A 29 -7.50 27.96 14.31
C CYS A 29 -7.63 29.14 13.34
N GLN A 30 -6.59 29.98 13.31
CA GLN A 30 -6.44 31.12 12.40
C GLN A 30 -5.20 30.97 11.52
N LEU A 31 -5.35 31.32 10.25
CA LEU A 31 -4.29 31.47 9.26
C LEU A 31 -4.14 32.95 8.93
N ASN A 32 -2.93 33.49 9.09
CA ASN A 32 -2.57 34.85 8.75
C ASN A 32 -1.66 34.83 7.52
N ILE A 33 -2.01 35.65 6.53
CA ILE A 33 -1.28 35.75 5.27
C ILE A 33 -0.87 37.20 5.11
N LYS A 34 0.43 37.46 5.10
CA LYS A 34 1.00 38.79 4.88
C LYS A 34 1.84 38.78 3.62
N GLY A 35 1.50 39.64 2.68
CA GLY A 35 2.16 39.71 1.39
C GLY A 35 2.61 41.12 1.04
N GLN A 36 3.68 41.19 0.26
CA GLN A 36 4.06 42.39 -0.49
C GLN A 36 4.32 41.98 -1.93
N ALA A 37 3.82 42.74 -2.89
CA ALA A 37 4.06 42.56 -4.30
C ALA A 37 4.56 43.86 -4.92
N ASN A 38 5.50 43.74 -5.83
CA ASN A 38 5.96 44.81 -6.69
C ASN A 38 5.46 44.50 -8.11
N LEU A 39 4.67 45.42 -8.67
CA LEU A 39 3.97 45.25 -9.95
C LEU A 39 4.28 46.42 -10.90
N PRO A 40 5.52 46.53 -11.43
CA PRO A 40 5.85 47.50 -12.48
C PRO A 40 5.04 47.32 -13.77
N SER A 41 4.72 46.06 -14.12
CA SER A 41 3.83 45.75 -15.24
C SER A 41 3.17 44.38 -15.07
N LEU A 42 2.11 44.10 -15.84
CA LEU A 42 1.41 42.80 -15.81
C LEU A 42 2.33 41.60 -16.13
N SER A 43 3.42 41.82 -16.87
CA SER A 43 4.38 40.78 -17.25
C SER A 43 5.65 40.75 -16.39
N LYS A 44 5.85 41.73 -15.51
CA LYS A 44 7.01 41.84 -14.63
C LYS A 44 6.54 42.19 -13.23
N TRP A 45 6.45 41.16 -12.41
CA TRP A 45 6.07 41.30 -11.01
C TRP A 45 6.84 40.31 -10.13
N ASP A 46 7.00 40.69 -8.87
CA ASP A 46 7.46 39.77 -7.84
C ASP A 46 6.58 39.94 -6.60
N ALA A 47 6.27 38.83 -5.93
CA ALA A 47 5.53 38.84 -4.68
C ALA A 47 6.22 37.98 -3.63
N LYS A 48 6.16 38.44 -2.39
CA LYS A 48 6.60 37.69 -1.21
C LYS A 48 5.41 37.56 -0.28
N ILE A 49 5.08 36.34 0.10
CA ILE A 49 3.96 36.01 0.97
C ILE A 49 4.51 35.23 2.17
N ASN A 50 4.09 35.60 3.36
CA ASN A 50 4.35 34.92 4.61
C ASN A 50 3.01 34.35 5.08
N ILE A 51 2.99 33.06 5.37
CA ILE A 51 1.81 32.32 5.80
C ILE A 51 2.13 31.76 7.18
N ASN A 52 1.44 32.27 8.20
CA ASN A 52 1.59 31.83 9.59
C ASN A 52 0.24 31.43 10.15
N GLY A 53 0.13 30.25 10.75
CA GLY A 53 -1.11 29.80 11.35
C GLY A 53 -0.89 28.84 12.50
N ASN A 54 -1.92 28.70 13.33
CA ASN A 54 -1.95 27.77 14.46
C ASN A 54 -3.24 26.94 14.37
N ASP A 55 -3.08 25.62 14.33
CA ASP A 55 -4.14 24.59 14.33
C ASP A 55 -5.26 24.88 13.34
N PHE A 56 -4.89 25.35 12.15
CA PHE A 56 -5.82 25.70 11.10
C PHE A 56 -6.34 24.43 10.42
N GLU A 57 -7.67 24.24 10.42
CA GLU A 57 -8.31 23.13 9.72
C GLU A 57 -8.28 23.34 8.20
N VAL A 58 -7.38 22.61 7.54
CA VAL A 58 -7.17 22.70 6.08
C VAL A 58 -7.96 21.65 5.30
N VAL A 59 -8.30 20.53 5.94
CA VAL A 59 -9.09 19.44 5.33
C VAL A 59 -10.12 18.96 6.33
N ASN A 60 -11.37 18.88 5.89
CA ASN A 60 -12.48 18.30 6.65
C ASN A 60 -13.44 17.61 5.67
N ILE A 61 -13.11 16.38 5.31
CA ILE A 61 -13.90 15.52 4.42
C ILE A 61 -14.14 14.17 5.12
N PRO A 62 -15.16 13.38 4.74
CA PRO A 62 -15.51 12.15 5.47
C PRO A 62 -14.36 11.14 5.69
N ASN A 63 -13.38 11.12 4.79
CA ASN A 63 -12.26 10.17 4.80
C ASN A 63 -10.90 10.81 5.12
N ALA A 64 -10.86 12.11 5.42
CA ALA A 64 -9.64 12.81 5.80
C ALA A 64 -9.94 14.07 6.60
N TRP A 65 -9.20 14.28 7.68
CA TRP A 65 -9.26 15.49 8.50
C TRP A 65 -7.83 15.89 8.89
N VAL A 66 -7.48 17.17 8.75
CA VAL A 66 -6.11 17.65 8.94
C VAL A 66 -6.09 19.06 9.53
N LEU A 67 -5.36 19.21 10.63
CA LEU A 67 -4.95 20.49 11.18
C LEU A 67 -3.51 20.80 10.80
N ILE A 68 -3.22 22.08 10.55
CA ILE A 68 -1.85 22.56 10.26
C ILE A 68 -1.50 23.83 11.02
N SER A 69 -0.23 23.94 11.38
CA SER A 69 0.39 25.15 11.92
C SER A 69 1.57 25.53 11.03
N PRO A 70 1.32 26.25 9.92
CA PRO A 70 2.37 26.62 8.96
C PRO A 70 3.19 27.83 9.43
N ASP A 71 4.48 27.83 9.11
CA ASP A 71 5.34 29.01 9.03
C ASP A 71 6.08 28.96 7.68
N ILE A 72 5.43 29.51 6.64
CA ILE A 72 5.83 29.33 5.25
C ILE A 72 6.06 30.68 4.58
N ASN A 73 7.19 30.78 3.90
CA ASN A 73 7.56 31.88 3.03
C ASN A 73 7.41 31.44 1.57
N VAL A 74 6.66 32.20 0.79
CA VAL A 74 6.45 31.99 -0.63
C VAL A 74 6.99 33.19 -1.40
N LYS A 75 7.85 32.95 -2.39
CA LYS A 75 8.25 33.95 -3.38
C LYS A 75 7.64 33.58 -4.72
N LEU A 76 6.98 34.52 -5.37
CA LEU A 76 6.30 34.33 -6.65
C LEU A 76 6.83 35.32 -7.68
N THR A 77 7.02 34.85 -8.90
CA THR A 77 7.21 35.65 -10.12
C THR A 77 6.32 35.06 -11.22
N PRO A 78 6.17 35.71 -12.40
CA PRO A 78 5.36 35.16 -13.50
C PRO A 78 5.69 33.70 -13.88
N GLU A 79 6.94 33.29 -13.68
CA GLU A 79 7.45 31.98 -14.12
C GLU A 79 7.89 31.09 -12.95
N ASN A 80 7.97 31.59 -11.73
CA ASN A 80 8.56 30.84 -10.61
C ASN A 80 7.76 30.94 -9.33
N ILE A 81 7.64 29.82 -8.62
CA ILE A 81 7.16 29.75 -7.24
C ILE A 81 8.26 29.10 -6.40
N ALA A 82 8.73 29.79 -5.36
CA ALA A 82 9.63 29.22 -4.37
C ALA A 82 8.96 29.19 -3.00
N VAL A 83 8.82 27.99 -2.41
CA VAL A 83 8.19 27.77 -1.10
C VAL A 83 9.24 27.26 -0.11
N ILE A 84 9.43 27.95 1.01
CA ILE A 84 10.39 27.57 2.05
C ILE A 84 9.75 27.78 3.41
N GLY A 85 9.92 26.82 4.32
CA GLY A 85 9.45 27.00 5.70
C GLY A 85 9.28 25.71 6.46
N GLU A 86 8.57 25.82 7.58
CA GLU A 86 8.19 24.68 8.40
C GLU A 86 6.67 24.51 8.41
N LEU A 87 6.21 23.26 8.48
CA LEU A 87 4.80 22.90 8.56
C LEU A 87 4.63 21.88 9.67
N LEU A 88 4.01 22.29 10.78
CA LEU A 88 3.60 21.37 11.83
C LEU A 88 2.21 20.82 11.51
N ILE A 89 2.06 19.51 11.57
CA ILE A 89 0.78 18.80 11.50
C ILE A 89 0.51 18.25 12.90
N PRO A 90 -0.18 18.98 13.79
CA PRO A 90 -0.41 18.53 15.16
C PRO A 90 -1.32 17.29 15.20
N GLU A 91 -2.41 17.32 14.43
CA GLU A 91 -3.40 16.25 14.37
C GLU A 91 -3.87 16.03 12.94
N ALA A 92 -4.08 14.76 12.61
CA ALA A 92 -4.70 14.37 11.35
C ALA A 92 -5.31 12.97 11.45
N ALA A 93 -6.34 12.72 10.65
CA ALA A 93 -6.95 11.42 10.49
C ALA A 93 -7.13 11.12 9.01
N PHE A 94 -6.62 9.99 8.55
CA PHE A 94 -6.75 9.54 7.16
C PHE A 94 -7.38 8.15 7.11
N ALA A 95 -8.53 8.03 6.46
CA ALA A 95 -9.27 6.78 6.33
C ALA A 95 -9.73 6.59 4.88
N PRO A 96 -8.81 6.33 3.93
CA PRO A 96 -9.16 6.15 2.53
C PRO A 96 -10.19 5.01 2.35
N PRO A 97 -11.13 5.14 1.41
CA PRO A 97 -12.18 4.15 1.21
C PRO A 97 -11.60 2.77 0.84
N LYS A 98 -12.23 1.73 1.39
CA LYS A 98 -11.85 0.33 1.14
C LYS A 98 -12.08 0.02 -0.34
N GLY A 99 -11.02 -0.29 -1.09
CA GLY A 99 -11.08 -0.58 -2.53
C GLY A 99 -10.04 0.13 -3.41
N GLY A 100 -9.17 0.96 -2.81
CA GLY A 100 -8.13 1.72 -3.53
C GLY A 100 -6.77 1.03 -3.69
N SER A 101 -6.64 -0.29 -3.50
CA SER A 101 -5.37 -1.05 -3.67
C SER A 101 -4.89 -1.17 -5.12
N GLY A 102 -5.30 -0.21 -5.94
CA GLY A 102 -5.03 -0.06 -7.36
C GLY A 102 -5.40 1.37 -7.75
N ALA A 103 -5.01 2.37 -6.97
CA ALA A 103 -4.84 3.71 -7.52
C ALA A 103 -3.74 3.59 -8.58
N VAL A 104 -4.15 3.16 -9.78
CA VAL A 104 -3.44 3.46 -11.01
C VAL A 104 -3.24 4.97 -10.93
N ALA A 105 -2.01 5.40 -10.68
CA ALA A 105 -1.65 6.78 -10.83
C ALA A 105 -2.20 7.17 -12.20
N ILE A 106 -3.11 8.13 -12.22
CA ILE A 106 -3.64 8.65 -13.47
C ILE A 106 -2.39 9.04 -14.25
N SER A 107 -2.11 8.33 -15.35
CA SER A 107 -0.98 8.67 -16.20
C SER A 107 -1.10 10.15 -16.52
N ASN A 108 0.00 10.90 -16.57
CA ASN A 108 0.00 12.33 -16.92
C ASN A 108 -0.53 12.62 -18.34
N ASP A 109 -1.10 11.61 -19.01
CA ASP A 109 -1.58 11.64 -20.38
C ASP A 109 -3.01 11.08 -20.51
N VAL A 110 -3.91 11.46 -19.57
CA VAL A 110 -5.35 11.23 -19.76
C VAL A 110 -5.93 12.34 -20.63
N ILE A 111 -6.13 12.02 -21.90
CA ILE A 111 -6.95 12.80 -22.81
C ILE A 111 -8.42 12.42 -22.55
N PHE A 112 -9.22 13.34 -22.03
CA PHE A 112 -10.67 13.17 -21.98
C PHE A 112 -11.22 13.18 -23.42
N ILE A 113 -11.52 12.00 -23.98
CA ILE A 113 -12.33 11.92 -25.19
C ILE A 113 -13.79 11.92 -24.75
N ASP A 114 -14.32 13.11 -24.48
CA ASP A 114 -15.76 13.30 -24.48
C ASP A 114 -16.27 13.12 -25.92
N LYS A 115 -17.07 12.08 -26.16
CA LYS A 115 -17.57 11.74 -27.51
C LYS A 115 -18.56 12.77 -28.08
N GLN A 116 -18.83 13.90 -27.40
CA GLN A 116 -19.79 14.90 -27.87
C GLN A 116 -19.40 16.38 -27.77
N GLN A 117 -18.12 16.76 -27.74
CA GLN A 117 -17.76 18.16 -28.05
C GLN A 117 -16.56 18.25 -28.98
N THR A 118 -16.84 18.55 -30.26
CA THR A 118 -15.93 19.27 -31.15
C THR A 118 -15.62 20.64 -30.54
N LYS A 119 -14.61 20.69 -29.68
CA LYS A 119 -13.95 21.94 -29.30
C LYS A 119 -12.48 21.83 -29.65
N LYS A 120 -12.01 22.89 -30.31
CA LYS A 120 -10.62 23.18 -30.64
C LYS A 120 -9.70 22.73 -29.51
N PRO A 121 -8.45 22.29 -29.80
CA PRO A 121 -7.49 21.97 -28.75
C PRO A 121 -7.50 23.13 -27.78
N VAL A 122 -7.95 22.88 -26.55
CA VAL A 122 -7.62 23.78 -25.46
C VAL A 122 -6.12 23.69 -25.44
N GLU A 123 -5.44 24.71 -25.96
CA GLU A 123 -4.04 24.93 -25.68
C GLU A 123 -3.96 24.82 -24.17
N GLN A 124 -3.46 23.68 -23.69
CA GLN A 124 -2.93 23.56 -22.37
C GLN A 124 -1.88 24.66 -22.35
N THR A 125 -2.26 25.81 -21.81
CA THR A 125 -1.32 26.75 -21.26
C THR A 125 -0.72 25.99 -20.10
N SER A 126 0.21 25.08 -20.44
CA SER A 126 1.24 24.61 -19.55
C SER A 126 1.87 25.90 -19.09
N SER A 127 1.39 26.43 -17.97
CA SER A 127 2.07 27.50 -17.31
C SER A 127 3.49 26.99 -17.16
N ASN A 128 4.48 27.65 -17.79
CA ASN A 128 5.92 27.39 -17.63
C ASN A 128 6.37 27.70 -16.18
N MET A 129 5.46 27.59 -15.22
CA MET A 129 5.61 27.90 -13.83
C MET A 129 6.46 26.82 -13.19
N GLN A 130 7.69 27.20 -12.89
CA GLN A 130 8.67 26.39 -12.21
C GLN A 130 8.42 26.46 -10.71
N ILE A 131 8.14 25.33 -10.09
CA ILE A 131 7.89 25.24 -8.66
C ILE A 131 9.16 24.68 -8.01
N ALA A 132 9.67 25.40 -7.02
CA ALA A 132 10.75 24.98 -6.15
C ALA A 132 10.25 24.96 -4.71
N THR A 133 10.50 23.90 -3.96
CA THR A 133 10.07 23.79 -2.56
C THR A 133 11.18 23.26 -1.68
N ASN A 134 11.22 23.72 -0.43
CA ASN A 134 12.02 23.14 0.64
C ASN A 134 11.28 23.35 1.97
N VAL A 135 10.48 22.35 2.34
CA VAL A 135 9.56 22.43 3.49
C VAL A 135 9.90 21.33 4.48
N LYS A 136 10.15 21.73 5.73
CA LYS A 136 10.28 20.79 6.85
C LYS A 136 8.90 20.53 7.44
N ILE A 137 8.43 19.30 7.29
CA ILE A 137 7.14 18.82 7.77
C ILE A 137 7.37 18.08 9.09
N ILE A 138 6.72 18.52 10.15
CA ILE A 138 6.78 17.94 11.49
C ILE A 138 5.44 17.27 11.76
N PHE A 139 5.47 15.96 11.99
CA PHE A 139 4.29 15.14 12.27
C PHE A 139 4.14 15.02 13.79
N GLY A 140 3.02 15.52 14.33
CA GLY A 140 2.66 15.39 15.73
C GLY A 140 2.29 13.96 16.13
N ASP A 141 1.94 13.78 17.40
CA ASP A 141 1.70 12.44 17.98
C ASP A 141 0.29 11.88 17.71
N ASN A 142 -0.63 12.74 17.23
CA ASN A 142 -2.05 12.46 17.01
C ASN A 142 -2.40 12.37 15.51
N ILE A 143 -1.52 11.75 14.72
CA ILE A 143 -1.77 11.50 13.30
C ILE A 143 -2.12 10.04 13.12
N THR A 144 -3.34 9.77 12.65
CA THR A 144 -3.89 8.41 12.49
C THR A 144 -4.10 8.05 11.03
N PHE A 145 -3.85 6.78 10.70
CA PHE A 145 -4.09 6.22 9.38
C PHE A 145 -4.86 4.90 9.51
N GLU A 146 -5.97 4.76 8.78
CA GLU A 146 -6.76 3.53 8.71
C GLU A 146 -7.04 3.17 7.23
N GLY A 147 -6.30 2.22 6.69
CA GLY A 147 -6.41 1.84 5.28
C GLY A 147 -5.54 0.63 4.94
N ALA A 148 -5.90 -0.10 3.88
CA ALA A 148 -5.14 -1.27 3.39
C ALA A 148 -4.79 -2.30 4.49
N GLY A 149 -5.67 -2.49 5.48
CA GLY A 149 -5.45 -3.40 6.62
C GLY A 149 -4.58 -2.83 7.73
N ILE A 150 -4.04 -1.62 7.59
CA ILE A 150 -3.25 -0.92 8.60
C ILE A 150 -4.17 0.00 9.40
N LYS A 151 -4.06 -0.05 10.72
CA LYS A 151 -4.57 0.97 11.63
C LYS A 151 -3.43 1.43 12.51
N SER A 152 -2.96 2.66 12.32
CA SER A 152 -1.72 3.13 12.94
C SER A 152 -1.74 4.60 13.33
N ARG A 153 -0.77 4.96 14.16
CA ARG A 153 -0.29 6.32 14.37
C ARG A 153 1.03 6.51 13.65
N ILE A 154 1.25 7.70 13.12
CA ILE A 154 2.45 8.09 12.41
C ILE A 154 3.00 9.35 13.07
N GLY A 155 4.31 9.45 13.22
CA GLY A 155 4.96 10.68 13.68
C GLY A 155 6.39 10.79 13.18
N GLY A 156 7.07 11.89 13.47
CA GLY A 156 8.45 12.12 13.06
C GLY A 156 8.63 13.39 12.23
N THR A 157 9.65 13.44 11.40
CA THR A 157 9.99 14.65 10.63
C THR A 157 10.47 14.30 9.23
N LEU A 158 10.01 15.08 8.25
CA LEU A 158 10.35 14.93 6.84
C LEU A 158 10.67 16.30 6.24
N ILE A 159 11.84 16.44 5.64
CA ILE A 159 12.17 17.57 4.77
C ILE A 159 11.83 17.15 3.34
N ALA A 160 10.81 17.77 2.77
CA ALA A 160 10.42 17.59 1.38
C ALA A 160 10.98 18.74 0.54
N SER A 161 11.71 18.40 -0.51
CA SER A 161 12.25 19.40 -1.45
C SER A 161 11.97 19.03 -2.89
N ASN A 162 11.57 20.02 -3.67
CA ASN A 162 11.33 19.90 -5.10
C ASN A 162 12.16 20.94 -5.84
N GLU A 163 12.79 20.51 -6.94
CA GLU A 163 13.44 21.40 -7.89
C GLU A 163 12.73 21.28 -9.25
N PRO A 164 12.59 22.38 -10.01
CA PRO A 164 11.92 22.35 -11.31
C PRO A 164 12.52 21.30 -12.25
N GLY A 165 11.66 20.45 -12.81
CA GLY A 165 12.07 19.37 -13.72
C GLY A 165 12.73 18.16 -13.05
N LYS A 166 12.78 18.11 -11.71
CA LYS A 166 13.25 16.94 -10.94
C LYS A 166 12.12 16.35 -10.09
N PRO A 167 12.20 15.05 -9.75
CA PRO A 167 11.30 14.45 -8.76
C PRO A 167 11.42 15.16 -7.40
N THR A 168 10.32 15.18 -6.66
CA THR A 168 10.33 15.61 -5.25
C THR A 168 11.10 14.60 -4.41
N ILE A 169 12.10 15.07 -3.67
CA ILE A 169 12.90 14.22 -2.78
C ILE A 169 12.55 14.46 -1.32
N GLY A 170 12.76 13.43 -0.50
CA GLY A 170 12.53 13.46 0.94
C GLY A 170 13.79 13.16 1.75
N ASN A 171 13.95 13.81 2.89
CA ASN A 171 14.98 13.49 3.88
C ASN A 171 14.37 13.48 5.29
N GLY A 172 14.47 12.37 6.01
CA GLY A 172 13.90 12.26 7.36
C GLY A 172 13.53 10.84 7.76
N GLU A 173 12.93 10.70 8.95
CA GLU A 173 12.43 9.44 9.49
C GLU A 173 11.05 9.67 10.08
N LEU A 174 10.10 8.81 9.70
CA LEU A 174 8.80 8.68 10.33
C LEU A 174 8.75 7.35 11.06
N TRP A 175 8.13 7.36 12.24
CA TRP A 175 7.80 6.15 12.97
C TRP A 175 6.32 5.80 12.79
N ILE A 176 6.02 4.51 12.86
CA ILE A 176 4.67 3.97 12.76
C ILE A 176 4.41 2.96 13.87
N ASP A 177 3.31 3.14 14.58
CA ASP A 177 2.84 2.27 15.67
C ASP A 177 1.39 1.88 15.43
N GLY A 178 1.01 0.63 15.68
CA GLY A 178 -0.40 0.24 15.55
C GLY A 178 -0.60 -1.24 15.26
N THR A 179 -1.56 -1.54 14.38
CA THR A 179 -1.90 -2.90 14.00
C THR A 179 -1.98 -3.05 12.50
N PHE A 180 -1.51 -4.18 12.00
CA PHE A 180 -1.61 -4.59 10.60
C PHE A 180 -2.41 -5.90 10.51
N LYS A 181 -3.44 -5.90 9.68
CA LYS A 181 -4.24 -7.08 9.42
C LYS A 181 -3.65 -7.87 8.27
N ALA A 182 -3.10 -9.05 8.56
CA ALA A 182 -2.58 -9.99 7.59
C ALA A 182 -3.07 -11.40 7.90
N TYR A 183 -3.39 -12.20 6.88
CA TYR A 183 -3.84 -13.58 7.03
C TYR A 183 -5.06 -13.73 7.96
N GLY A 184 -5.96 -12.75 7.93
CA GLY A 184 -7.12 -12.68 8.81
C GLY A 184 -6.83 -12.32 10.28
N GLN A 185 -5.56 -12.09 10.65
CA GLN A 185 -5.12 -11.83 12.02
C GLN A 185 -4.63 -10.41 12.21
N ASN A 186 -4.79 -9.87 13.42
CA ASN A 186 -4.24 -8.56 13.78
C ASN A 186 -2.83 -8.75 14.33
N LEU A 187 -1.84 -8.24 13.59
CA LEU A 187 -0.44 -8.19 14.00
C LEU A 187 -0.15 -6.81 14.61
N ILE A 188 0.61 -6.78 15.69
CA ILE A 188 1.03 -5.57 16.39
C ILE A 188 2.27 -5.03 15.70
N ILE A 189 2.22 -3.77 15.27
CA ILE A 189 3.39 -2.99 14.84
C ILE A 189 3.92 -2.25 16.06
N ASN A 190 5.18 -2.52 16.43
CA ASN A 190 5.88 -1.79 17.47
C ASN A 190 7.08 -1.06 16.86
N LYS A 191 6.96 0.25 16.74
CA LYS A 191 7.93 1.23 16.24
C LYS A 191 8.54 0.82 14.90
N GLY A 192 7.69 0.66 13.89
CA GLY A 192 8.15 0.56 12.52
C GLY A 192 8.77 1.89 12.06
N LYS A 193 9.65 1.82 11.07
CA LYS A 193 10.35 2.97 10.51
C LYS A 193 10.07 3.14 9.03
N ILE A 194 9.89 4.39 8.63
CA ILE A 194 9.80 4.85 7.26
C ILE A 194 10.87 5.92 7.10
N PHE A 195 11.93 5.63 6.35
CA PHE A 195 13.06 6.54 6.21
C PHE A 195 13.19 7.05 4.78
N PHE A 196 13.57 8.31 4.67
CA PHE A 196 13.78 9.03 3.43
C PHE A 196 15.24 9.46 3.36
N ALA A 197 15.97 8.94 2.37
CA ALA A 197 17.42 9.10 2.24
C ALA A 197 17.81 9.92 0.99
N GLY A 198 17.10 11.02 0.73
CA GLY A 198 17.36 11.92 -0.40
C GLY A 198 16.84 11.43 -1.75
N GLY A 199 16.15 10.29 -1.76
CA GLY A 199 15.45 9.75 -2.93
C GLY A 199 14.03 10.33 -3.08
N ALA A 200 13.32 9.83 -4.10
CA ALA A 200 11.96 10.26 -4.40
C ALA A 200 11.00 9.97 -3.23
N ILE A 201 10.18 10.95 -2.86
CA ILE A 201 9.31 10.90 -1.68
C ILE A 201 8.25 9.79 -1.78
N GLU A 202 7.88 9.38 -2.99
CA GLU A 202 6.93 8.30 -3.26
C GLU A 202 7.52 6.88 -3.08
N ASN A 203 8.84 6.76 -2.91
CA ASN A 203 9.51 5.47 -2.74
C ASN A 203 10.41 5.45 -1.49
N PRO A 204 9.85 5.64 -0.28
CA PRO A 204 10.62 5.60 0.96
C PRO A 204 11.17 4.19 1.24
N GLY A 205 12.20 4.13 2.08
CA GLY A 205 12.65 2.88 2.69
C GLY A 205 11.76 2.52 3.88
N LEU A 206 11.39 1.25 3.98
CA LEU A 206 10.59 0.71 5.07
C LEU A 206 11.42 -0.28 5.88
N ASP A 207 11.23 -0.25 7.20
CA ASP A 207 11.68 -1.28 8.14
C ASP A 207 10.60 -1.43 9.22
N ILE A 208 9.64 -2.32 8.97
CA ILE A 208 8.45 -2.47 9.80
C ILE A 208 8.32 -3.91 10.23
N ARG A 209 8.27 -4.14 11.55
CA ARG A 209 8.00 -5.45 12.13
C ARG A 209 6.61 -5.48 12.72
N ALA A 210 5.81 -6.42 12.25
CA ALA A 210 4.48 -6.71 12.77
C ALA A 210 4.48 -8.13 13.37
N PHE A 211 3.94 -8.32 14.57
CA PHE A 211 3.97 -9.63 15.23
C PHE A 211 2.69 -9.98 15.96
N ARG A 212 2.51 -11.27 16.19
CA ARG A 212 1.56 -11.84 17.13
C ARG A 212 2.36 -12.46 18.28
N ARG A 213 2.01 -12.12 19.51
CA ARG A 213 2.53 -12.78 20.73
C ARG A 213 1.50 -13.79 21.20
N ILE A 214 1.89 -15.06 21.22
CA ILE A 214 1.10 -16.15 21.76
C ILE A 214 1.62 -16.38 23.17
N ILE A 215 0.73 -16.19 24.15
CA ILE A 215 1.08 -16.38 25.55
C ILE A 215 1.14 -17.88 25.85
N GLY A 216 2.23 -18.34 26.45
CA GLY A 216 2.38 -19.71 26.91
C GLY A 216 1.29 -20.06 27.92
N LYS A 217 0.52 -21.11 27.66
CA LYS A 217 -0.60 -21.58 28.52
C LYS A 217 -0.46 -23.03 28.96
N GLY A 218 0.62 -23.70 28.54
CA GLY A 218 0.93 -25.07 28.94
C GLY A 218 1.62 -25.12 30.30
N ASN A 219 1.92 -26.33 30.74
CA ASN A 219 2.69 -26.54 31.96
C ASN A 219 4.19 -26.39 31.66
N ALA A 220 4.97 -25.90 32.64
CA ALA A 220 6.43 -25.79 32.52
C ALA A 220 7.14 -27.15 32.31
N SER A 221 6.46 -28.27 32.60
CA SER A 221 6.92 -29.64 32.35
C SER A 221 6.53 -30.20 30.98
N GLU A 222 5.68 -29.48 30.24
CA GLU A 222 5.24 -29.88 28.90
C GLU A 222 6.18 -29.28 27.86
N GLU A 223 6.69 -30.12 26.98
CA GLU A 223 7.65 -29.72 25.96
C GLU A 223 7.02 -29.86 24.58
N VAL A 224 6.95 -28.76 23.85
CA VAL A 224 6.40 -28.71 22.50
C VAL A 224 7.57 -28.74 21.52
N VAL A 225 7.55 -29.72 20.61
CA VAL A 225 8.54 -29.83 19.55
C VAL A 225 7.98 -29.17 18.30
N LEU A 226 8.65 -28.10 17.87
CA LEU A 226 8.37 -27.43 16.61
C LEU A 226 8.98 -28.23 15.45
N ALA A 227 8.47 -28.04 14.23
CA ALA A 227 9.17 -28.56 13.06
C ALA A 227 10.56 -27.88 12.96
N GLY A 228 11.55 -28.61 12.45
CA GLY A 228 12.95 -28.21 12.57
C GLY A 228 13.63 -28.56 13.91
N GLY A 229 12.91 -29.13 14.88
CA GLY A 229 13.49 -29.74 16.07
C GLY A 229 13.71 -28.80 17.26
N THR A 230 13.30 -27.52 17.16
CA THR A 230 13.29 -26.58 18.28
C THR A 230 12.32 -27.07 19.36
N ARG A 231 12.78 -27.08 20.62
CA ARG A 231 11.99 -27.51 21.78
C ARG A 231 11.69 -26.29 22.64
N ILE A 232 10.41 -26.06 22.93
CA ILE A 232 9.94 -24.93 23.75
C ILE A 232 9.14 -25.47 24.93
N ARG A 233 9.18 -24.77 26.07
CA ARG A 233 8.31 -25.11 27.21
C ARG A 233 6.89 -24.61 26.97
N GLY A 234 5.89 -25.32 27.48
CA GLY A 234 4.48 -24.97 27.28
C GLY A 234 4.08 -23.62 27.88
N ASP A 235 4.83 -23.11 28.86
CA ASP A 235 4.65 -21.81 29.50
C ASP A 235 5.43 -20.66 28.84
N GLU A 236 6.24 -20.94 27.81
CA GLU A 236 6.99 -19.92 27.09
C GLU A 236 6.13 -19.18 26.07
N ASP A 237 6.32 -17.87 25.99
CA ASP A 237 5.68 -17.04 24.98
C ASP A 237 6.35 -17.24 23.62
N VAL A 238 5.54 -17.33 22.58
CA VAL A 238 6.01 -17.43 21.21
C VAL A 238 5.64 -16.16 20.46
N ILE A 239 6.64 -15.52 19.87
CA ILE A 239 6.45 -14.40 18.95
C ILE A 239 6.59 -14.96 17.53
N SER A 240 5.60 -14.68 16.69
CA SER A 240 5.70 -14.92 15.26
C SER A 240 5.20 -13.71 14.51
N GLY A 241 5.91 -13.29 13.47
CA GLY A 241 5.66 -12.03 12.80
C GLY A 241 6.19 -11.95 11.37
N VAL A 242 5.88 -10.81 10.75
CA VAL A 242 6.31 -10.42 9.42
C VAL A 242 7.24 -9.22 9.56
N HIS A 243 8.40 -9.28 8.90
CA HIS A 243 9.32 -8.17 8.72
C HIS A 243 9.18 -7.65 7.30
N ILE A 244 8.68 -6.42 7.17
CA ILE A 244 8.55 -5.70 5.89
C ILE A 244 9.76 -4.78 5.76
N ASN A 245 10.57 -4.99 4.73
CA ASN A 245 11.74 -4.18 4.46
C ASN A 245 11.87 -3.83 2.96
N GLY A 246 12.84 -2.98 2.61
CA GLY A 246 13.07 -2.52 1.23
C GLY A 246 12.42 -1.17 0.95
N THR A 247 12.17 -0.85 -0.31
CA THR A 247 11.53 0.42 -0.69
C THR A 247 10.05 0.20 -0.98
N ALA A 248 9.21 1.23 -0.89
CA ALA A 248 7.77 1.11 -1.14
C ALA A 248 7.41 0.47 -2.51
N GLN A 249 8.25 0.67 -3.53
CA GLN A 249 8.11 0.06 -4.86
C GLN A 249 8.74 -1.33 -5.00
N ASN A 250 9.64 -1.72 -4.09
CA ASN A 250 10.31 -3.02 -4.09
C ASN A 250 10.36 -3.56 -2.66
N LEU A 251 9.19 -3.91 -2.15
CA LEU A 251 8.98 -4.44 -0.81
C LEU A 251 9.41 -5.90 -0.75
N LYS A 252 10.07 -6.27 0.34
CA LYS A 252 10.33 -7.66 0.73
C LYS A 252 9.65 -7.93 2.06
N MET A 253 9.13 -9.14 2.19
CA MET A 253 8.47 -9.61 3.40
C MET A 253 9.10 -10.94 3.80
N ASP A 254 9.69 -10.94 4.99
CA ASP A 254 10.32 -12.10 5.58
C ASP A 254 9.53 -12.50 6.84
N LEU A 255 9.36 -13.79 7.08
CA LEU A 255 8.80 -14.28 8.35
C LEU A 255 9.89 -14.34 9.41
N TYR A 256 9.55 -13.99 10.64
CA TYR A 256 10.46 -14.13 11.77
C TYR A 256 9.74 -14.65 13.01
N SER A 257 10.51 -15.23 13.92
CA SER A 257 10.00 -15.77 15.15
C SER A 257 11.01 -15.71 16.28
N ASP A 258 10.49 -15.69 17.50
CA ASP A 258 11.24 -15.87 18.74
C ASP A 258 10.42 -16.78 19.66
N PRO A 259 10.88 -18.01 19.95
CA PRO A 259 12.13 -18.63 19.50
C PRO A 259 12.13 -19.00 18.00
N SER A 260 13.33 -19.16 17.43
CA SER A 260 13.51 -19.46 16.01
C SER A 260 12.90 -20.82 15.62
N MET A 261 12.08 -20.81 14.57
CA MET A 261 11.42 -21.99 14.00
C MET A 261 11.35 -21.91 12.47
N ASP A 262 10.92 -23.02 11.84
CA ASP A 262 10.72 -23.08 10.39
C ASP A 262 9.52 -22.23 9.93
N GLU A 263 9.52 -21.84 8.66
CA GLU A 263 8.50 -20.96 8.06
C GLU A 263 7.08 -21.51 8.19
N SER A 264 6.88 -22.83 8.12
CA SER A 264 5.56 -23.45 8.26
C SER A 264 5.00 -23.20 9.66
N ASN A 265 5.81 -23.38 10.72
CA ASN A 265 5.40 -23.04 12.07
C ASN A 265 5.27 -21.54 12.29
N MET A 266 6.14 -20.69 11.72
CA MET A 266 5.99 -19.24 11.82
C MET A 266 4.62 -18.80 11.30
N LEU A 267 4.25 -19.26 10.10
CA LEU A 267 2.94 -18.98 9.51
C LEU A 267 1.81 -19.61 10.36
N SER A 268 2.00 -20.82 10.88
CA SER A 268 1.02 -21.48 11.75
C SER A 268 0.72 -20.69 13.01
N TYR A 269 1.74 -20.16 13.67
CA TYR A 269 1.55 -19.29 14.83
C TYR A 269 0.92 -17.95 14.46
N ILE A 270 1.24 -17.38 13.30
CA ILE A 270 0.59 -16.16 12.82
C ILE A 270 -0.90 -16.41 12.63
N VAL A 271 -1.28 -17.43 11.86
CA VAL A 271 -2.66 -17.72 11.46
C VAL A 271 -3.46 -18.37 12.58
N LEU A 272 -2.99 -19.52 13.07
CA LEU A 272 -3.71 -20.38 14.02
C LEU A 272 -3.36 -20.10 15.48
N GLY A 273 -2.22 -19.46 15.75
CA GLY A 273 -1.74 -19.23 17.12
C GLY A 273 -1.16 -20.48 17.79
N LYS A 274 -0.82 -21.51 17.02
CA LYS A 274 -0.28 -22.80 17.49
C LYS A 274 0.62 -23.43 16.42
N PRO A 275 1.44 -24.45 16.75
CA PRO A 275 2.27 -25.16 15.79
C PRO A 275 1.47 -25.84 14.67
N ALA A 276 2.11 -26.00 13.51
CA ALA A 276 1.55 -26.69 12.34
C ALA A 276 1.21 -28.16 12.63
N SER A 277 1.98 -28.83 13.50
CA SER A 277 1.70 -30.20 13.95
C SER A 277 0.37 -30.34 14.70
N GLN A 278 -0.18 -29.24 15.22
CA GLN A 278 -1.46 -29.18 15.92
C GLN A 278 -2.57 -28.55 15.05
N ALA A 279 -2.28 -28.28 13.77
CA ALA A 279 -3.28 -27.93 12.79
C ALA A 279 -4.03 -29.22 12.41
N GLY A 280 -5.25 -29.40 12.96
CA GLY A 280 -6.17 -30.43 12.46
C GLY A 280 -6.57 -30.14 11.01
N SER A 281 -7.41 -30.99 10.41
CA SER A 281 -7.85 -30.85 9.00
C SER A 281 -8.37 -29.44 8.65
N SER A 282 -9.12 -28.80 9.54
CA SER A 282 -9.62 -27.42 9.34
C SER A 282 -8.56 -26.31 9.47
N GLY A 283 -7.41 -26.59 10.10
CA GLY A 283 -6.30 -25.66 10.24
C GLY A 283 -5.38 -25.64 9.02
N GLY A 284 -5.30 -26.76 8.29
CA GLY A 284 -4.57 -26.85 7.02
C GLY A 284 -5.12 -25.91 5.96
N ASP A 285 -6.45 -25.84 5.82
CA ASP A 285 -7.12 -24.95 4.85
C ASP A 285 -6.84 -23.47 5.10
N LEU A 286 -6.80 -23.04 6.37
CA LEU A 286 -6.46 -21.66 6.75
C LEU A 286 -4.99 -21.31 6.48
N LEU A 287 -4.08 -22.27 6.66
CA LEU A 287 -2.67 -22.08 6.34
C LEU A 287 -2.44 -21.99 4.83
N LEU A 288 -3.17 -22.77 4.04
CA LEU A 288 -3.12 -22.70 2.59
C LEU A 288 -3.66 -21.36 2.07
N ALA A 289 -4.80 -20.89 2.60
CA ALA A 289 -5.34 -19.58 2.28
C ALA A 289 -4.36 -18.44 2.62
N ALA A 290 -3.67 -18.55 3.76
CA ALA A 290 -2.65 -17.58 4.16
C ALA A 290 -1.39 -17.64 3.27
N ALA A 291 -0.95 -18.83 2.87
CA ALA A 291 0.20 -18.99 1.98
C ALA A 291 -0.06 -18.41 0.58
N ALA A 292 -1.31 -18.47 0.10
CA ALA A 292 -1.71 -17.83 -1.16
C ALA A 292 -1.70 -16.29 -1.10
N GLU A 293 -1.76 -15.70 0.10
CA GLU A 293 -1.65 -14.24 0.32
C GLU A 293 -0.19 -13.76 0.46
N LEU A 294 0.80 -14.67 0.53
CA LEU A 294 2.22 -14.32 0.61
C LEU A 294 2.67 -13.59 -0.67
N PRO A 295 3.28 -12.40 -0.55
CA PRO A 295 3.78 -11.68 -1.73
C PRO A 295 5.15 -12.19 -2.21
N LEU A 296 5.57 -13.38 -1.74
CA LEU A 296 6.82 -14.06 -2.10
C LEU A 296 6.86 -14.52 -3.56
N SER A 297 5.83 -14.25 -4.35
CA SER A 297 5.91 -14.36 -5.77
C SER A 297 5.27 -13.15 -6.43
N LYS A 298 6.04 -12.55 -7.35
CA LYS A 298 5.51 -11.83 -8.51
C LYS A 298 4.64 -12.74 -9.40
N SER A 299 3.81 -13.62 -8.82
CA SER A 299 2.96 -14.58 -9.51
C SER A 299 1.84 -13.85 -10.25
N ASN A 300 1.21 -12.82 -9.67
CA ASN A 300 0.20 -12.03 -10.39
C ASN A 300 0.76 -11.21 -11.56
N ALA A 301 2.06 -10.92 -11.60
CA ALA A 301 2.69 -10.21 -12.73
C ALA A 301 3.29 -11.17 -13.79
N LEU A 302 3.68 -12.38 -13.40
CA LEU A 302 4.19 -13.41 -14.31
C LEU A 302 3.07 -14.22 -14.96
N THR A 303 2.02 -14.58 -14.22
CA THR A 303 0.79 -15.22 -14.73
C THR A 303 0.12 -14.37 -15.80
N ASN A 304 0.00 -13.05 -15.57
CA ASN A 304 -0.61 -12.14 -16.54
C ASN A 304 0.28 -11.86 -17.78
N LYS A 305 1.61 -12.02 -17.68
CA LYS A 305 2.50 -11.89 -18.84
C LYS A 305 2.53 -13.15 -19.69
N ILE A 306 2.67 -14.33 -19.06
CA ILE A 306 2.67 -15.61 -19.77
C ILE A 306 1.28 -15.89 -20.37
N GLY A 307 0.20 -15.63 -19.61
CA GLY A 307 -1.17 -15.82 -20.08
C GLY A 307 -1.52 -14.97 -21.31
N ASN A 308 -1.15 -13.68 -21.30
CA ASN A 308 -1.47 -12.76 -22.41
C ASN A 308 -0.54 -12.90 -23.63
N GLU A 309 0.72 -13.30 -23.47
CA GLU A 309 1.66 -13.47 -24.58
C GLU A 309 1.47 -14.81 -25.31
N PHE A 310 1.06 -15.86 -24.58
CA PHE A 310 0.80 -17.21 -25.14
C PHE A 310 -0.69 -17.51 -25.35
N GLY A 311 -1.59 -16.59 -24.97
CA GLY A 311 -3.04 -16.74 -25.09
C GLY A 311 -3.56 -17.95 -24.31
N LEU A 312 -3.12 -18.10 -23.06
CA LEU A 312 -3.55 -19.15 -22.14
C LEU A 312 -4.70 -18.62 -21.29
N ASP A 313 -5.71 -19.46 -21.06
CA ASP A 313 -6.88 -19.10 -20.24
C ASP A 313 -6.62 -19.32 -18.75
N GLU A 314 -5.61 -20.14 -18.41
CA GLU A 314 -5.22 -20.44 -17.04
C GLU A 314 -3.69 -20.58 -16.93
N ALA A 315 -3.08 -19.94 -15.94
CA ALA A 315 -1.66 -20.10 -15.63
C ALA A 315 -1.44 -19.85 -14.13
N GLY A 316 -1.18 -20.87 -13.34
CA GLY A 316 -1.10 -20.71 -11.89
C GLY A 316 -0.79 -21.99 -11.15
N ILE A 317 -0.93 -21.96 -9.83
CA ILE A 317 -0.79 -23.14 -8.99
C ILE A 317 -2.18 -23.71 -8.76
N SER A 318 -2.37 -24.99 -9.09
CA SER A 318 -3.61 -25.72 -8.87
C SER A 318 -3.37 -26.87 -7.87
N SER A 319 -4.38 -27.16 -7.07
CA SER A 319 -4.38 -28.22 -6.06
C SER A 319 -5.75 -28.91 -5.99
N GLU A 320 -6.34 -29.23 -7.16
CA GLU A 320 -7.69 -29.83 -7.28
C GLU A 320 -7.86 -31.07 -6.38
N ASP A 321 -6.80 -31.87 -6.15
CA ASP A 321 -6.84 -33.12 -5.39
C ASP A 321 -5.94 -33.14 -4.14
N GLY A 322 -5.83 -31.99 -3.46
CA GLY A 322 -5.10 -31.85 -2.19
C GLY A 322 -3.66 -31.34 -2.33
N VAL A 323 -3.07 -30.94 -1.19
CA VAL A 323 -1.77 -30.25 -1.13
C VAL A 323 -0.61 -31.14 -1.58
N GLU A 324 -0.69 -32.45 -1.36
CA GLU A 324 0.33 -33.41 -1.80
C GLU A 324 0.46 -33.46 -3.34
N ASN A 325 -0.58 -33.04 -4.07
CA ASN A 325 -0.64 -33.03 -5.53
C ASN A 325 -0.58 -31.60 -6.12
N ALA A 326 -0.09 -30.61 -5.38
CA ALA A 326 0.01 -29.24 -5.89
C ALA A 326 0.92 -29.18 -7.12
N ALA A 327 0.41 -28.58 -8.20
CA ALA A 327 1.11 -28.48 -9.47
C ALA A 327 1.04 -27.05 -10.03
N PHE A 328 2.08 -26.63 -10.73
CA PHE A 328 2.02 -25.44 -11.58
C PHE A 328 1.37 -25.83 -12.91
N VAL A 329 0.21 -25.25 -13.22
CA VAL A 329 -0.65 -25.61 -14.34
C VAL A 329 -0.72 -24.48 -15.36
N LEU A 330 -0.60 -24.85 -16.63
CA LEU A 330 -0.83 -24.01 -17.80
C LEU A 330 -2.00 -24.60 -18.59
N GLY A 331 -3.11 -23.87 -18.68
CA GLY A 331 -4.38 -24.34 -19.26
C GLY A 331 -4.92 -23.44 -20.36
N LYS A 332 -5.62 -24.04 -21.32
CA LYS A 332 -6.27 -23.35 -22.44
C LYS A 332 -7.54 -24.07 -22.89
N TYR A 333 -8.58 -23.30 -23.17
CA TYR A 333 -9.76 -23.74 -23.89
C TYR A 333 -9.49 -23.67 -25.39
N LEU A 334 -9.40 -24.83 -26.03
CA LEU A 334 -9.27 -24.93 -27.48
C LEU A 334 -10.63 -24.73 -28.18
N THR A 335 -11.71 -25.13 -27.50
CA THR A 335 -13.10 -24.82 -27.84
C THR A 335 -13.87 -24.59 -26.53
N PRO A 336 -15.11 -24.06 -26.56
CA PRO A 336 -15.94 -23.94 -25.36
C PRO A 336 -16.13 -25.28 -24.61
N GLU A 337 -16.03 -26.40 -25.32
CA GLU A 337 -16.22 -27.76 -24.80
C GLU A 337 -14.91 -28.52 -24.56
N LEU A 338 -13.76 -28.03 -25.04
CA LEU A 338 -12.46 -28.71 -24.98
C LEU A 338 -11.44 -27.87 -24.23
N TYR A 339 -11.08 -28.32 -23.03
CA TYR A 339 -10.04 -27.75 -22.19
C TYR A 339 -8.81 -28.68 -22.17
N VAL A 340 -7.62 -28.10 -22.34
CA VAL A 340 -6.34 -28.82 -22.27
C VAL A 340 -5.43 -28.08 -21.30
N SER A 341 -4.79 -28.84 -20.41
CA SER A 341 -3.87 -28.30 -19.42
C SER A 341 -2.63 -29.17 -19.26
N TYR A 342 -1.52 -28.52 -18.99
CA TYR A 342 -0.24 -29.14 -18.70
C TYR A 342 0.24 -28.66 -17.32
N GLY A 343 0.48 -29.61 -16.42
CA GLY A 343 0.90 -29.39 -15.05
C GLY A 343 2.27 -29.98 -14.76
N ILE A 344 3.05 -29.31 -13.90
CA ILE A 344 4.27 -29.84 -13.31
C ILE A 344 4.09 -29.87 -11.78
N GLY A 345 4.14 -31.06 -11.18
CA GLY A 345 4.05 -31.27 -9.74
C GLY A 345 5.16 -30.53 -8.99
N LEU A 346 4.80 -29.77 -7.97
CA LEU A 346 5.74 -28.90 -7.24
C LEU A 346 6.61 -29.65 -6.23
N PHE A 347 6.16 -30.83 -5.79
CA PHE A 347 6.84 -31.63 -4.77
C PHE A 347 7.59 -32.82 -5.34
N ASP A 348 7.01 -33.51 -6.33
CA ASP A 348 7.58 -34.70 -6.97
C ASP A 348 8.18 -34.43 -8.35
N GLY A 349 7.98 -33.23 -8.92
CA GLY A 349 8.46 -32.84 -10.24
C GLY A 349 7.78 -33.61 -11.38
N SER A 350 6.63 -34.26 -11.13
CA SER A 350 5.96 -35.07 -12.14
C SER A 350 5.29 -34.20 -13.21
N ASN A 351 5.30 -34.66 -14.47
CA ASN A 351 4.58 -33.98 -15.54
C ASN A 351 3.20 -34.61 -15.70
N MET A 352 2.16 -33.79 -15.79
CA MET A 352 0.78 -34.22 -15.93
C MET A 352 0.12 -33.46 -17.09
N LEU A 353 -0.50 -34.19 -18.01
CA LEU A 353 -1.34 -33.64 -19.07
C LEU A 353 -2.78 -34.03 -18.78
N LYS A 354 -3.65 -33.02 -18.66
CA LYS A 354 -5.07 -33.22 -18.39
C LYS A 354 -5.90 -32.59 -19.49
N MET A 355 -6.79 -33.37 -20.08
CA MET A 355 -7.72 -32.93 -21.11
C MET A 355 -9.14 -33.24 -20.64
N ARG A 356 -10.02 -32.25 -20.79
CA ARG A 356 -11.42 -32.34 -20.41
C ARG A 356 -12.28 -31.96 -21.62
N TYR A 357 -13.15 -32.88 -22.02
CA TYR A 357 -14.05 -32.71 -23.15
C TYR A 357 -15.50 -32.89 -22.75
N GLN A 358 -16.34 -31.89 -23.01
CA GLN A 358 -17.76 -31.94 -22.72
C GLN A 358 -18.52 -32.61 -23.86
N LEU A 359 -18.90 -33.88 -23.66
CA LEU A 359 -19.66 -34.67 -24.65
C LEU A 359 -21.11 -34.19 -24.76
N SER A 360 -21.70 -33.75 -23.65
CA SER A 360 -23.03 -33.13 -23.60
C SER A 360 -23.19 -32.32 -22.32
N LYS A 361 -24.33 -31.65 -22.13
CA LYS A 361 -24.64 -30.90 -20.89
C LYS A 361 -24.46 -31.72 -19.60
N HIS A 362 -24.61 -33.04 -19.68
CA HIS A 362 -24.54 -33.92 -18.50
C HIS A 362 -23.33 -34.84 -18.49
N PHE A 363 -22.56 -34.93 -19.58
CA PHE A 363 -21.45 -35.89 -19.70
C PHE A 363 -20.15 -35.16 -20.02
N THR A 364 -19.14 -35.37 -19.19
CA THR A 364 -17.78 -34.84 -19.37
C THR A 364 -16.80 -36.01 -19.37
N LEU A 365 -15.98 -36.09 -20.40
CA LEU A 365 -14.85 -37.01 -20.46
C LEU A 365 -13.62 -36.28 -19.96
N GLU A 366 -12.93 -36.85 -18.99
CA GLU A 366 -11.66 -36.33 -18.47
C GLU A 366 -10.59 -37.39 -18.70
N THR A 367 -9.46 -36.97 -19.24
CA THR A 367 -8.30 -37.84 -19.47
C THR A 367 -7.10 -37.20 -18.82
N GLU A 368 -6.39 -37.98 -18.03
CA GLU A 368 -5.18 -37.54 -17.35
C GLU A 368 -4.03 -38.48 -17.71
N THR A 369 -2.85 -37.92 -17.92
CA THR A 369 -1.65 -38.68 -18.29
C THR A 369 -0.44 -38.09 -17.61
N GLY A 370 0.31 -38.91 -16.89
CA GLY A 370 1.53 -38.50 -16.18
C GLY A 370 2.17 -39.67 -15.46
N THR A 371 2.29 -39.58 -14.14
CA THR A 371 2.72 -40.69 -13.27
C THR A 371 1.68 -41.81 -13.18
N GLN A 372 0.40 -41.47 -13.33
CA GLN A 372 -0.69 -42.40 -13.59
C GLN A 372 -1.45 -41.91 -14.84
N SER A 373 -2.02 -42.83 -15.59
CA SER A 373 -2.84 -42.51 -16.77
C SER A 373 -4.23 -43.09 -16.59
N GLY A 374 -5.24 -42.24 -16.74
CA GLY A 374 -6.63 -42.57 -16.46
C GLY A 374 -7.57 -41.88 -17.44
N VAL A 375 -8.75 -42.47 -17.61
CA VAL A 375 -9.85 -41.88 -18.37
C VAL A 375 -11.10 -42.00 -17.51
N ASP A 376 -11.67 -40.87 -17.15
CA ASP A 376 -12.85 -40.76 -16.32
C ASP A 376 -14.02 -40.21 -17.13
N LEU A 377 -15.19 -40.81 -16.96
CA LEU A 377 -16.44 -40.29 -17.51
C LEU A 377 -17.31 -39.77 -16.36
N ARG A 378 -17.45 -38.45 -16.28
CA ARG A 378 -18.23 -37.78 -15.25
C ARG A 378 -19.63 -37.47 -15.75
N TYR A 379 -20.64 -37.84 -14.95
CA TYR A 379 -22.03 -37.51 -15.20
C TYR A 379 -22.53 -36.51 -14.15
N THR A 380 -23.04 -35.35 -14.58
CA THR A 380 -23.55 -34.29 -13.70
C THR A 380 -25.04 -34.08 -13.93
N LEU A 381 -25.83 -34.12 -12.86
CA LEU A 381 -27.26 -33.77 -12.85
C LEU A 381 -27.42 -32.40 -12.20
N GLU A 382 -27.80 -31.40 -12.99
CA GLU A 382 -28.28 -30.11 -12.45
C GLU A 382 -29.71 -30.30 -11.91
N ARG A 383 -29.99 -29.76 -10.73
CA ARG A 383 -31.30 -29.82 -10.07
C ARG A 383 -31.94 -28.45 -10.01
#